data_AF-A0A3E0IKZ8-F1
#
_entry.id   AF-A0A3E0IKZ8-F1
#
_cell.length_a   1.000
_cell.length_b   1.000
_cell.length_c   1.000
_cell.angle_alpha   90.00
_cell.angle_beta   90.00
_cell.angle_gamma   90.00
#
_symmetry.space_group_name_H-M   'P 1'
#
loop_
_entity.id
_entity.type
_entity.pdbx_description
1 polymer ?
#
loop_
_entity_poly.entity_id
_entity_poly.type
_entity_poly.pdbx_seq_one_letter_code
_entity_poly.pdbx_strand_id
1 'polypeptide(L)'
;MNELVKHHEFNIVTTQGSVTFEEYNELLNQAQNLAEHVKTVTVTEENIKEAKSLMAQMNKRIKGIEDTRKEVKKSILEPYNNFELQVKTIKSVIDDAVNHVRKQERELVEKEREVKKNAIAQIFDKRIKHYDFEKVLGFADFIKPQHLNKSYSMAKVEKDLVDWLEKSKRDLEVIYQSNDYEDLIIEYQNTQDISIALEIVNKRKEQKKQIDQLKTKPDTKSHVFIINNDKDAQFTKLLLEQNNIQFDYKSK
;
A
#
# COMPACT_ATOMS: atom_id res chain seq x y z
N MET A 1 -37.61 -24.24 6.58
CA MET A 1 -36.64 -23.30 5.98
C MET A 1 -35.24 -23.91 5.88
N ASN A 2 -35.07 -25.03 5.14
CA ASN A 2 -33.76 -25.55 4.75
C ASN A 2 -33.91 -26.64 3.66
N GLU A 3 -34.71 -26.37 2.63
CA GLU A 3 -34.79 -27.25 1.45
C GLU A 3 -33.68 -26.98 0.42
N LEU A 4 -32.90 -25.91 0.60
CA LEU A 4 -31.89 -25.45 -0.35
C LEU A 4 -30.52 -26.13 -0.18
N VAL A 5 -30.27 -26.78 0.96
CA VAL A 5 -29.02 -27.53 1.21
C VAL A 5 -29.37 -29.01 1.32
N LYS A 6 -29.60 -29.66 0.17
CA LYS A 6 -29.67 -31.12 0.11
C LYS A 6 -28.24 -31.65 0.03
N HIS A 7 -27.80 -32.40 1.04
CA HIS A 7 -26.55 -33.15 0.97
C HIS A 7 -26.65 -34.13 -0.20
N HIS A 8 -25.88 -33.89 -1.26
CA HIS A 8 -25.78 -34.76 -2.41
C HIS A 8 -24.51 -35.61 -2.26
N GLU A 9 -24.65 -36.94 -2.32
CA GLU A 9 -23.51 -37.83 -2.51
C GLU A 9 -23.09 -37.74 -3.98
N PHE A 10 -21.85 -37.31 -4.23
CA PHE A 10 -21.33 -37.17 -5.57
C PHE A 10 -21.04 -38.57 -6.15
N ASN A 11 -22.01 -39.15 -6.86
CA ASN A 11 -21.85 -40.41 -7.58
C ASN A 11 -21.03 -40.20 -8.86
N ILE A 12 -19.71 -40.10 -8.73
CA ILE A 12 -18.80 -39.98 -9.87
C ILE A 12 -18.34 -41.38 -10.27
N VAL A 13 -18.83 -41.89 -11.40
CA VAL A 13 -18.35 -43.16 -11.98
C VAL A 13 -17.18 -42.85 -12.91
N THR A 14 -15.98 -43.24 -12.51
CA THR A 14 -14.78 -43.14 -13.35
C THR A 14 -14.44 -44.50 -13.94
N THR A 15 -14.66 -44.68 -15.25
CA THR A 15 -14.06 -45.79 -15.99
C THR A 15 -12.65 -45.40 -16.42
N GLN A 16 -11.61 -46.09 -15.93
CA GLN A 16 -10.26 -45.93 -16.45
C GLN A 16 -10.26 -46.31 -17.94
N GLY A 17 -10.00 -45.35 -18.83
CA GLY A 17 -9.83 -45.65 -20.25
C GLY A 17 -8.54 -46.44 -20.45
N SER A 18 -8.64 -47.66 -20.99
CA SER A 18 -7.46 -48.37 -21.49
C SER A 18 -7.16 -47.92 -22.91
N VAL A 19 -5.89 -47.73 -23.22
CA VAL A 19 -5.42 -47.48 -24.59
C VAL A 19 -4.74 -48.75 -25.06
N THR A 20 -5.39 -49.50 -25.93
CA THR A 20 -4.82 -50.66 -26.61
C THR A 20 -4.25 -50.23 -27.96
N PHE A 21 -2.92 -50.32 -28.12
CA PHE A 21 -2.25 -50.07 -29.39
C PHE A 21 -1.98 -51.41 -30.07
N GLU A 22 -3.01 -51.96 -30.74
CA GLU A 22 -2.99 -53.32 -31.30
C GLU A 22 -1.89 -53.53 -32.36
N GLU A 23 -1.60 -52.50 -33.16
CA GLU A 23 -0.58 -52.54 -34.22
C GLU A 23 0.84 -52.18 -33.75
N TYR A 24 1.07 -51.98 -32.45
CA TYR A 24 2.36 -51.55 -31.92
C TYR A 24 3.52 -52.45 -32.36
N ASN A 25 3.33 -53.77 -32.27
CA ASN A 25 4.38 -54.74 -32.59
C ASN A 25 4.72 -54.76 -34.09
N GLU A 26 3.72 -54.61 -34.96
CA GLU A 26 3.95 -54.57 -36.40
C GLU A 26 4.63 -53.26 -36.83
N LEU A 27 4.18 -52.13 -36.29
CA LEU A 27 4.80 -50.82 -36.57
C LEU A 27 6.22 -50.73 -36.00
N LEU A 28 6.49 -51.35 -34.85
CA LEU A 28 7.84 -51.46 -34.28
C LEU A 28 8.77 -52.28 -35.18
N ASN A 29 8.31 -53.45 -35.64
CA ASN A 29 9.08 -54.30 -36.55
C ASN A 29 9.34 -53.61 -37.90
N GLN A 30 8.34 -52.91 -38.47
CA GLN A 30 8.53 -52.13 -39.68
C GLN A 30 9.53 -50.99 -39.48
N ALA A 31 9.47 -50.28 -38.35
CA ALA A 31 10.42 -49.21 -38.02
C ALA A 31 11.84 -49.74 -37.83
N GLN A 32 12.01 -50.90 -37.20
CA GLN A 32 13.31 -51.56 -37.02
C GLN A 32 13.91 -52.03 -38.35
N ASN A 33 13.13 -52.70 -39.20
CA ASN A 33 13.56 -53.11 -40.54
C ASN A 33 13.95 -51.90 -41.41
N LEU A 34 13.18 -50.81 -41.35
CA LEU A 34 13.52 -49.56 -42.03
C LEU A 34 14.81 -48.93 -41.48
N ALA A 35 15.01 -48.93 -40.16
CA ALA A 35 16.21 -48.39 -39.53
C ALA A 35 17.48 -49.18 -39.88
N GLU A 36 17.39 -50.51 -39.99
CA GLU A 36 18.48 -51.37 -40.46
C GLU A 36 18.79 -51.15 -41.94
N HIS A 37 17.75 -50.95 -42.76
CA HIS A 37 17.93 -50.63 -44.17
C HIS A 37 18.60 -49.26 -44.35
N VAL A 38 18.23 -48.25 -43.57
CA VAL A 38 18.86 -46.92 -43.60
C VAL A 38 20.32 -46.96 -43.13
N LYS A 39 20.67 -47.82 -42.18
CA LYS A 39 22.07 -48.00 -41.72
C LYS A 39 22.98 -48.65 -42.76
N THR A 40 22.43 -49.42 -43.70
CA THR A 40 23.19 -50.10 -44.76
C THR A 40 23.34 -49.26 -46.04
N VAL A 41 22.60 -48.14 -46.18
CA VAL A 41 22.75 -47.21 -47.30
C VAL A 41 23.98 -46.30 -47.09
N THR A 42 25.03 -46.50 -47.88
CA THR A 42 26.16 -45.56 -48.00
C THR A 42 25.77 -44.40 -48.93
N VAL A 43 25.83 -43.17 -48.40
CA VAL A 43 25.43 -41.97 -49.16
C VAL A 43 26.53 -41.59 -50.15
N THR A 44 26.28 -41.81 -51.44
CA THR A 44 27.11 -41.38 -52.57
C THR A 44 26.45 -40.19 -53.31
N GLU A 45 27.20 -39.42 -54.10
CA GLU A 45 26.70 -38.20 -54.78
C GLU A 45 25.45 -38.43 -55.66
N GLU A 46 25.28 -39.65 -56.20
CA GLU A 46 24.12 -40.04 -57.03
C GLU A 46 22.87 -40.38 -56.19
N ASN A 47 23.02 -40.84 -54.93
CA ASN A 47 21.92 -41.36 -54.09
C ASN A 47 21.43 -40.38 -53.00
N ILE A 48 22.05 -39.21 -52.86
CA ILE A 48 21.69 -38.19 -51.83
C ILE A 48 20.22 -37.79 -51.90
N LYS A 49 19.63 -37.69 -53.10
CA LYS A 49 18.24 -37.25 -53.30
C LYS A 49 17.24 -38.28 -52.75
N GLU A 50 17.52 -39.56 -52.97
CA GLU A 50 16.69 -40.66 -52.48
C GLU A 50 16.81 -40.83 -50.96
N ALA A 51 18.03 -40.73 -50.42
CA ALA A 51 18.27 -40.76 -48.98
C ALA A 51 17.55 -39.60 -48.25
N LYS A 52 17.55 -38.39 -48.81
CA LYS A 52 16.79 -37.24 -48.27
C LYS A 52 15.28 -37.47 -48.32
N SER A 53 14.76 -38.09 -49.38
CA SER A 53 13.34 -38.45 -49.50
C SER A 53 12.94 -39.48 -48.44
N LEU A 54 13.78 -40.50 -48.21
CA LEU A 54 13.56 -41.53 -47.20
C LEU A 54 13.54 -40.93 -45.78
N MET A 55 14.50 -40.05 -45.45
CA MET A 55 14.52 -39.34 -44.17
C MET A 55 13.29 -38.44 -43.97
N ALA A 56 12.81 -37.78 -45.02
CA ALA A 56 11.58 -36.99 -44.96
C ALA A 56 10.34 -37.87 -44.71
N GLN A 57 10.26 -39.05 -45.33
CA GLN A 57 9.18 -40.01 -45.09
C GLN A 57 9.22 -40.57 -43.66
N MET A 58 10.41 -40.83 -43.12
CA MET A 58 10.59 -41.25 -41.72
C MET A 58 10.13 -40.18 -40.74
N ASN A 59 10.58 -38.94 -40.93
CA ASN A 59 10.18 -37.81 -40.09
C ASN A 59 8.66 -37.57 -40.17
N LYS A 60 8.05 -37.78 -41.34
CA LYS A 60 6.59 -37.68 -41.51
C LYS A 60 5.84 -38.80 -40.76
N ARG A 61 6.34 -40.03 -40.78
CA ARG A 61 5.76 -41.15 -40.01
C ARG A 61 5.88 -40.94 -38.50
N ILE A 62 7.05 -40.50 -38.01
CA ILE A 62 7.28 -40.17 -36.59
C ILE A 62 6.31 -39.07 -36.15
N LYS A 63 6.16 -38.02 -36.97
CA LYS A 63 5.21 -36.95 -36.70
C LYS A 63 3.77 -37.45 -36.61
N GLY A 64 3.36 -38.36 -37.49
CA GLY A 64 2.03 -38.99 -37.43
C GLY A 64 1.77 -39.73 -36.12
N ILE A 65 2.75 -40.51 -35.63
CA ILE A 65 2.64 -41.25 -34.35
C ILE A 65 2.60 -40.27 -33.15
N GLU A 66 3.40 -39.22 -33.19
CA GLU A 66 3.38 -38.18 -32.15
C GLU A 66 2.07 -37.40 -32.13
N ASP A 67 1.48 -37.15 -33.30
CA ASP A 67 0.20 -36.44 -33.43
C ASP A 67 -0.96 -37.32 -32.96
N THR A 68 -0.98 -38.63 -33.29
CA THR A 68 -1.99 -39.56 -32.73
C THR A 68 -1.84 -39.71 -31.21
N ARG A 69 -0.62 -39.72 -30.66
CA ARG A 69 -0.41 -39.70 -29.19
C ARG A 69 -1.06 -38.47 -28.55
N LYS A 70 -0.90 -37.29 -29.16
CA LYS A 70 -1.51 -36.04 -28.67
C LYS A 70 -3.03 -36.06 -28.77
N GLU A 71 -3.58 -36.60 -29.85
CA GLU A 71 -5.03 -36.75 -30.05
C GLU A 71 -5.65 -37.69 -29.02
N VAL A 72 -5.05 -38.87 -28.80
CA VAL A 72 -5.49 -39.82 -27.77
C VAL A 72 -5.44 -39.19 -26.38
N LYS A 73 -4.33 -38.50 -26.04
CA LYS A 73 -4.21 -37.75 -24.79
C LYS A 73 -5.34 -36.71 -24.65
N LYS A 74 -5.63 -35.95 -25.71
CA LYS A 74 -6.68 -34.94 -25.71
C LYS A 74 -8.06 -35.57 -25.52
N SER A 75 -8.35 -36.67 -26.21
CA SER A 75 -9.63 -37.39 -26.11
C SER A 75 -9.88 -37.96 -24.70
N ILE A 76 -8.84 -38.45 -24.03
CA ILE A 76 -8.95 -38.95 -22.63
C ILE A 76 -9.08 -37.80 -21.63
N LEU A 77 -8.40 -36.67 -21.86
CA LEU A 77 -8.49 -35.49 -21.00
C LEU A 77 -9.76 -34.68 -21.23
N GLU A 78 -10.41 -34.77 -22.38
CA GLU A 78 -11.66 -34.09 -22.69
C GLU A 78 -12.80 -34.36 -21.70
N PRO A 79 -13.13 -35.62 -21.32
CA PRO A 79 -14.15 -35.89 -20.31
C PRO A 79 -13.75 -35.35 -18.93
N TYR A 80 -12.45 -35.38 -18.59
CA TYR A 80 -11.94 -34.78 -17.35
C TYR A 80 -12.11 -33.25 -17.36
N ASN A 81 -11.72 -32.59 -18.45
CA ASN A 81 -11.83 -31.13 -18.59
C ASN A 81 -13.30 -30.68 -18.57
N ASN A 82 -14.21 -31.47 -19.16
CA ASN A 82 -15.65 -31.19 -19.11
C ASN A 82 -16.18 -31.30 -17.66
N PHE A 83 -15.81 -32.36 -16.95
CA PHE A 83 -16.13 -32.49 -15.52
C PHE A 83 -15.57 -31.33 -14.69
N GLU A 84 -14.30 -30.96 -14.90
CA GLU A 84 -13.67 -29.83 -14.22
C GLU A 84 -14.43 -28.51 -14.49
N LEU A 85 -14.85 -28.27 -15.73
CA LEU A 85 -15.66 -27.10 -16.09
C LEU A 85 -17.03 -27.13 -15.42
N GLN A 86 -17.70 -28.28 -15.35
CA GLN A 86 -18.97 -28.42 -14.65
C GLN A 86 -18.82 -28.11 -13.15
N VAL A 87 -17.79 -28.66 -12.51
CA VAL A 87 -17.49 -28.38 -11.09
C VAL A 87 -17.17 -26.91 -10.87
N LYS A 88 -16.35 -26.30 -11.73
CA LYS A 88 -16.03 -24.86 -11.65
C LYS A 88 -17.26 -23.99 -11.82
N THR A 89 -18.16 -24.36 -12.73
CA THR A 89 -19.42 -23.63 -12.96
C THR A 89 -20.31 -23.68 -11.72
N ILE A 90 -20.51 -24.87 -11.15
CA ILE A 90 -21.29 -25.06 -9.92
C ILE A 90 -20.67 -24.25 -8.77
N LYS A 91 -19.35 -24.34 -8.60
CA LYS A 91 -18.63 -23.56 -7.59
C LYS A 91 -18.82 -22.05 -7.79
N SER A 92 -18.70 -21.55 -9.01
CA SER A 92 -18.88 -20.12 -9.32
C SER A 92 -20.27 -19.64 -8.94
N VAL A 93 -21.32 -20.40 -9.27
CA VAL A 93 -22.70 -20.03 -8.92
C VAL A 93 -22.89 -19.94 -7.40
N ILE A 94 -22.31 -20.86 -6.64
CA ILE A 94 -22.36 -20.84 -5.18
C ILE A 94 -21.55 -19.66 -4.62
N ASP A 95 -20.33 -19.45 -5.11
CA ASP A 95 -19.46 -18.36 -4.67
C ASP A 95 -20.12 -16.99 -4.95
N ASP A 96 -20.78 -16.82 -6.09
CA ASP A 96 -21.52 -15.60 -6.43
C ASP A 96 -22.69 -15.36 -5.48
N ALA A 97 -23.48 -16.39 -5.17
CA ALA A 97 -24.57 -16.29 -4.20
C ALA A 97 -24.07 -15.93 -2.80
N VAL A 98 -22.98 -16.57 -2.34
CA VAL A 98 -22.34 -16.26 -1.05
C VAL A 98 -21.83 -14.83 -1.01
N ASN A 99 -21.17 -14.38 -2.09
CA ASN A 99 -20.65 -13.01 -2.20
C ASN A 99 -21.77 -11.98 -2.22
N HIS A 100 -22.91 -12.28 -2.87
CA HIS A 100 -24.08 -11.41 -2.85
C HIS A 100 -24.60 -11.20 -1.41
N VAL A 101 -24.76 -12.28 -0.64
CA VAL A 101 -25.22 -12.19 0.75
C VAL A 101 -24.22 -11.44 1.62
N ARG A 102 -22.91 -11.74 1.49
CA ARG A 102 -21.84 -11.02 2.21
C ARG A 102 -21.84 -9.52 1.90
N LYS A 103 -22.11 -9.14 0.65
CA LYS A 103 -22.21 -7.72 0.27
C LYS A 103 -23.39 -7.06 0.96
N GLN A 104 -24.57 -7.70 0.95
CA GLN A 104 -25.75 -7.19 1.64
C GLN A 104 -25.52 -7.04 3.15
N GLU A 105 -24.86 -8.03 3.78
CA GLU A 105 -24.50 -7.98 5.19
C GLU A 105 -23.59 -6.78 5.49
N ARG A 106 -22.54 -6.56 4.68
CA ARG A 106 -21.64 -5.41 4.82
C ARG A 106 -22.37 -4.08 4.64
N GLU A 107 -23.24 -3.98 3.64
CA GLU A 107 -24.04 -2.76 3.40
C GLU A 107 -24.98 -2.47 4.56
N LEU A 108 -25.60 -3.49 5.17
CA LEU A 108 -26.44 -3.32 6.36
C LEU A 108 -25.63 -2.88 7.57
N VAL A 109 -24.47 -3.50 7.82
CA VAL A 109 -23.59 -3.10 8.92
C VAL A 109 -23.10 -1.66 8.76
N GLU A 110 -22.75 -1.26 7.54
CA GLU A 110 -22.31 0.11 7.27
C GLU A 110 -23.44 1.12 7.40
N LYS A 111 -24.65 0.78 6.95
CA LYS A 111 -25.86 1.60 7.20
C LYS A 111 -26.13 1.74 8.70
N GLU A 112 -26.05 0.66 9.47
CA GLU A 112 -26.20 0.70 10.93
C GLU A 112 -25.16 1.63 11.56
N ARG A 113 -23.90 1.57 11.09
CA ARG A 113 -22.82 2.46 11.55
C ARG A 113 -23.07 3.92 11.23
N GLU A 114 -23.51 4.23 10.01
CA GLU A 114 -23.80 5.61 9.60
C GLU A 114 -25.03 6.17 10.35
N VAL A 115 -26.08 5.37 10.54
CA VAL A 115 -27.23 5.76 11.38
C VAL A 115 -26.77 6.07 12.80
N LYS A 116 -25.92 5.21 13.38
CA LYS A 116 -25.38 5.42 14.72
C LYS A 116 -24.48 6.66 14.79
N LYS A 117 -23.62 6.86 13.80
CA LYS A 117 -22.76 8.05 13.68
C LYS A 117 -23.59 9.33 13.65
N ASN A 118 -24.66 9.35 12.85
CA ASN A 118 -25.58 10.48 12.78
C ASN A 118 -26.31 10.72 14.12
N ALA A 119 -26.71 9.66 14.81
CA ALA A 119 -27.32 9.78 16.13
C ALA A 119 -26.32 10.36 17.16
N ILE A 120 -25.06 9.91 17.15
CA ILE A 120 -24.00 10.48 18.01
C ILE A 120 -23.76 11.94 17.65
N ALA A 121 -23.66 12.28 16.36
CA ALA A 121 -23.48 13.66 15.89
C ALA A 121 -24.61 14.59 16.38
N GLN A 122 -25.86 14.15 16.29
CA GLN A 122 -26.99 14.94 16.82
C GLN A 122 -26.92 15.15 18.33
N ILE A 123 -26.47 14.16 19.10
CA ILE A 123 -26.29 14.30 20.55
C ILE A 123 -25.11 15.25 20.84
N PHE A 124 -24.02 15.13 20.09
CA PHE A 124 -22.86 16.00 20.17
C PHE A 124 -23.24 17.46 19.90
N ASP A 125 -23.90 17.74 18.77
CA ASP A 125 -24.31 19.09 18.38
C ASP A 125 -25.26 19.75 19.39
N LYS A 126 -26.10 18.94 20.07
CA LYS A 126 -26.96 19.44 21.15
C LYS A 126 -26.15 19.79 22.40
N ARG A 127 -25.16 18.98 22.77
CA ARG A 127 -24.40 19.16 24.00
C ARG A 127 -23.33 20.23 23.86
N ILE A 128 -22.63 20.30 22.73
CA ILE A 128 -21.51 21.22 22.54
C ILE A 128 -21.93 22.69 22.54
N LYS A 129 -23.16 23.02 22.12
CA LYS A 129 -23.73 24.38 22.18
C LYS A 129 -23.79 24.97 23.60
N HIS A 130 -23.71 24.13 24.62
CA HIS A 130 -23.66 24.58 26.02
C HIS A 130 -22.24 24.91 26.51
N TYR A 131 -21.24 24.77 25.64
CA TYR A 131 -19.83 25.01 25.96
C TYR A 131 -19.24 26.12 25.09
N ASP A 132 -18.42 26.97 25.68
CA ASP A 132 -17.86 28.15 25.03
C ASP A 132 -16.80 27.83 23.95
N PHE A 133 -16.40 26.55 23.84
CA PHE A 133 -15.37 26.08 22.91
C PHE A 133 -15.92 25.32 21.69
N GLU A 134 -17.20 25.46 21.37
CA GLU A 134 -17.83 24.87 20.17
C GLU A 134 -17.08 25.21 18.87
N LYS A 135 -16.46 26.38 18.79
CA LYS A 135 -15.67 26.82 17.61
C LYS A 135 -14.25 26.24 17.57
N VAL A 136 -13.80 25.63 18.66
CA VAL A 136 -12.42 25.15 18.83
C VAL A 136 -12.34 23.63 18.66
N LEU A 137 -13.33 22.88 19.15
CA LEU A 137 -13.37 21.41 19.03
C LEU A 137 -14.65 20.96 18.33
N GLY A 138 -14.52 20.01 17.40
CA GLY A 138 -15.62 19.50 16.59
C GLY A 138 -15.94 18.03 16.83
N PHE A 139 -16.95 17.53 16.10
CA PHE A 139 -17.36 16.12 16.20
C PHE A 139 -16.24 15.15 15.79
N ALA A 140 -15.40 15.55 14.82
CA ALA A 140 -14.27 14.76 14.35
C ALA A 140 -13.23 14.48 15.44
N ASP A 141 -13.12 15.39 16.41
CA ASP A 141 -12.19 15.29 17.53
C ASP A 141 -12.64 14.26 18.57
N PHE A 142 -13.95 14.14 18.75
CA PHE A 142 -14.54 13.19 19.70
C PHE A 142 -14.71 11.79 19.10
N ILE A 143 -15.16 11.69 17.84
CA ILE A 143 -15.61 10.42 17.26
C ILE A 143 -14.47 9.44 17.01
N LYS A 144 -14.52 8.28 17.68
CA LYS A 144 -13.57 7.16 17.50
C LYS A 144 -14.26 5.99 16.78
N PRO A 145 -13.52 5.18 15.99
CA PRO A 145 -14.07 3.99 15.33
C PRO A 145 -14.78 3.02 16.28
N GLN A 146 -14.30 2.95 17.54
CA GLN A 146 -14.88 2.10 18.57
C GLN A 146 -16.32 2.49 18.93
N HIS A 147 -16.67 3.78 18.86
CA HIS A 147 -18.03 4.26 19.14
C HIS A 147 -19.02 3.81 18.07
N LEU A 148 -18.56 3.50 16.85
CA LEU A 148 -19.41 3.00 15.75
C LEU A 148 -19.64 1.49 15.82
N ASN A 149 -18.92 0.76 16.67
CA ASN A 149 -19.09 -0.68 16.81
C ASN A 149 -20.43 -1.05 17.44
N LYS A 150 -21.04 -2.15 16.98
CA LYS A 150 -22.34 -2.64 17.48
C LYS A 150 -22.29 -3.03 18.97
N SER A 151 -21.15 -3.52 19.44
CA SER A 151 -20.91 -3.88 20.84
C SER A 151 -20.81 -2.68 21.79
N TYR A 152 -20.59 -1.48 21.25
CA TYR A 152 -20.46 -0.26 22.04
C TYR A 152 -21.83 0.37 22.20
N SER A 153 -22.42 0.35 23.41
CA SER A 153 -23.77 0.90 23.60
C SER A 153 -23.78 2.43 23.49
N MET A 154 -24.93 3.02 23.09
CA MET A 154 -25.06 4.49 23.07
C MET A 154 -24.87 5.12 24.45
N ALA A 155 -25.30 4.45 25.52
CA ALA A 155 -25.08 4.92 26.89
C ALA A 155 -23.57 5.08 27.22
N LYS A 156 -22.71 4.19 26.71
CA LYS A 156 -21.26 4.33 26.88
C LYS A 156 -20.72 5.51 26.06
N VAL A 157 -21.17 5.67 24.81
CA VAL A 157 -20.78 6.82 23.98
C VAL A 157 -21.18 8.13 24.64
N GLU A 158 -22.39 8.21 25.20
CA GLU A 158 -22.84 9.41 25.90
C GLU A 158 -22.03 9.71 27.15
N LYS A 159 -21.63 8.67 27.91
CA LYS A 159 -20.73 8.84 29.05
C LYS A 159 -19.37 9.37 28.61
N ASP A 160 -18.76 8.73 27.60
CA ASP A 160 -17.47 9.17 27.07
C ASP A 160 -17.55 10.60 26.53
N LEU A 161 -18.69 10.98 25.94
CA LEU A 161 -18.92 12.34 25.46
C LEU A 161 -18.93 13.35 26.61
N VAL A 162 -19.60 13.04 27.73
CA VAL A 162 -19.59 13.91 28.91
C VAL A 162 -18.18 14.01 29.48
N ASP A 163 -17.52 12.86 29.68
CA ASP A 163 -16.17 12.81 30.24
C ASP A 163 -15.17 13.60 29.37
N TRP A 164 -15.30 13.49 28.04
CA TRP A 164 -14.49 14.25 27.08
C TRP A 164 -14.81 15.75 27.13
N LEU A 165 -16.08 16.15 27.12
CA LEU A 165 -16.47 17.57 27.21
C LEU A 165 -15.99 18.23 28.51
N GLU A 166 -16.12 17.54 29.65
CA GLU A 166 -15.63 18.05 30.93
C GLU A 166 -14.11 18.15 30.98
N LYS A 167 -13.40 17.16 30.43
CA LYS A 167 -11.94 17.20 30.32
C LYS A 167 -11.51 18.39 29.45
N SER A 168 -12.07 18.51 28.26
CA SER A 168 -11.75 19.60 27.33
C SER A 168 -12.05 20.98 27.91
N LYS A 169 -13.14 21.11 28.68
CA LYS A 169 -13.44 22.35 29.41
C LYS A 169 -12.31 22.72 30.37
N ARG A 170 -11.89 21.78 31.23
CA ARG A 170 -10.83 22.02 32.22
C ARG A 170 -9.49 22.33 31.55
N ASP A 171 -9.13 21.57 30.51
CA ASP A 171 -7.89 21.78 29.77
C ASP A 171 -7.87 23.17 29.12
N LEU A 172 -8.97 23.57 28.47
CA LEU A 172 -9.07 24.89 27.84
C LEU A 172 -9.07 26.03 28.88
N GLU A 173 -9.71 25.87 30.03
CA GLU A 173 -9.61 26.85 31.13
C GLU A 173 -8.16 27.09 31.56
N VAL A 174 -7.34 26.03 31.66
CA VAL A 174 -5.91 26.14 31.98
C VAL A 174 -5.13 26.81 30.83
N ILE A 175 -5.46 26.48 29.58
CA ILE A 175 -4.83 27.09 28.41
C ILE A 175 -5.14 28.59 28.33
N TYR A 176 -6.40 29.00 28.56
CA TYR A 176 -6.80 30.41 28.56
C TYR A 176 -6.16 31.23 29.68
N GLN A 177 -5.78 30.60 30.80
CA GLN A 177 -5.02 31.24 31.88
C GLN A 177 -3.53 31.39 31.55
N SER A 178 -3.03 30.73 30.50
CA SER A 178 -1.63 30.77 30.10
C SER A 178 -1.35 31.94 29.17
N ASN A 179 -0.17 32.56 29.30
CA ASN A 179 0.22 33.71 28.48
C ASN A 179 0.38 33.36 26.98
N ASP A 180 0.53 32.08 26.63
CA ASP A 180 0.73 31.59 25.26
C ASP A 180 -0.48 30.82 24.72
N TYR A 181 -1.68 31.23 25.13
CA TYR A 181 -2.92 30.52 24.83
C TYR A 181 -3.13 30.27 23.33
N GLU A 182 -2.71 31.18 22.44
CA GLU A 182 -2.86 31.02 20.98
C GLU A 182 -2.08 29.81 20.45
N ASP A 183 -0.78 29.72 20.78
CA ASP A 183 0.07 28.59 20.38
C ASP A 183 -0.39 27.28 21.04
N LEU A 184 -0.86 27.35 22.30
CA LEU A 184 -1.32 26.19 23.05
C LEU A 184 -2.65 25.63 22.54
N ILE A 185 -3.61 26.48 22.14
CA ILE A 185 -4.89 26.03 21.58
C ILE A 185 -4.66 25.28 20.26
N ILE A 186 -3.78 25.79 19.39
CA ILE A 186 -3.46 25.15 18.11
C ILE A 186 -2.87 23.75 18.34
N GLU A 187 -1.90 23.63 19.25
CA GLU A 187 -1.31 22.33 19.56
C GLU A 187 -2.29 21.40 20.27
N TYR A 188 -3.14 21.94 21.15
CA TYR A 188 -4.17 21.17 21.84
C TYR A 188 -5.23 20.62 20.90
N GLN A 189 -5.63 21.34 19.84
CA GLN A 189 -6.53 20.82 18.81
C GLN A 189 -5.95 19.57 18.12
N ASN A 190 -4.63 19.53 17.93
CA ASN A 190 -3.96 18.41 17.27
C ASN A 190 -3.74 17.21 18.20
N THR A 191 -3.44 17.46 19.48
CA THR A 191 -3.06 16.40 20.44
C THR A 191 -4.20 15.95 21.35
N GLN A 192 -5.17 16.83 21.61
CA GLN A 192 -6.21 16.70 22.66
C GLN A 192 -5.64 16.39 24.05
N ASP A 193 -4.39 16.80 24.28
CA ASP A 193 -3.63 16.58 25.50
C ASP A 193 -2.81 17.84 25.82
N ILE A 194 -3.15 18.45 26.96
CA ILE A 194 -2.52 19.69 27.43
C ILE A 194 -1.05 19.49 27.79
N SER A 195 -0.67 18.33 28.33
CA SER A 195 0.72 18.07 28.72
C SER A 195 1.62 18.00 27.49
N ILE A 196 1.16 17.33 26.43
CA ILE A 196 1.88 17.24 25.16
C ILE A 196 1.93 18.61 24.48
N ALA A 197 0.82 19.37 24.48
CA ALA A 197 0.77 20.71 23.90
C ALA A 197 1.77 21.66 24.59
N LEU A 198 1.83 21.65 25.93
CA LEU A 198 2.78 22.43 26.72
C LEU A 198 4.24 22.06 26.39
N GLU A 199 4.55 20.77 26.29
CA GLU A 199 5.90 20.31 25.95
C GLU A 199 6.32 20.80 24.55
N ILE A 200 5.44 20.69 23.55
CA ILE A 200 5.71 21.14 22.19
C ILE A 200 5.95 22.66 22.15
N VAL A 201 5.10 23.45 22.79
CA VAL A 201 5.23 24.91 22.82
C VAL A 201 6.52 25.34 23.55
N ASN A 202 6.84 24.70 24.68
CA ASN A 202 8.07 24.98 25.42
C ASN A 202 9.33 24.64 24.59
N LYS A 203 9.35 23.48 23.94
CA LYS A 203 10.46 23.08 23.07
C LYS A 203 10.66 24.05 21.90
N ARG A 204 9.58 24.53 21.28
CA ARG A 204 9.66 25.55 20.21
C ARG A 204 10.22 26.87 20.72
N LYS A 205 9.86 27.28 21.94
CA LYS A 205 10.43 28.49 22.56
C LYS A 205 11.92 28.36 22.82
N GLU A 206 12.37 27.20 23.32
CA GLU A 206 13.79 26.92 23.51
C GLU A 206 14.56 26.96 22.19
N GLN A 207 14.01 26.35 21.14
CA GLN A 207 14.60 26.38 19.80
C GLN A 207 14.68 27.80 19.24
N LYS A 208 13.61 28.61 19.37
CA LYS A 208 13.63 30.03 18.97
C LYS A 208 14.73 30.80 19.69
N LYS A 209 14.86 30.63 21.01
CA LYS A 209 15.94 31.26 21.81
C LYS A 209 17.34 30.85 21.32
N GLN A 210 17.55 29.57 20.99
CA GLN A 210 18.84 29.10 20.45
C GLN A 210 19.16 29.71 19.08
N ILE A 211 18.15 29.81 18.19
CA ILE A 211 18.30 30.42 16.86
C ILE A 211 18.60 31.91 16.98
N ASP A 212 17.94 32.63 17.88
CA ASP A 212 18.18 34.06 18.07
C ASP A 212 19.59 34.33 18.64
N GLN A 213 20.06 33.48 19.57
CA GLN A 213 21.45 33.54 20.05
C GLN A 213 22.47 33.31 18.93
N LEU A 214 22.20 32.39 17.99
CA LEU A 214 23.05 32.15 16.82
C LEU A 214 23.06 33.33 15.83
N LYS A 215 21.94 34.05 15.67
CA LYS A 215 21.85 35.24 14.79
C LYS A 215 22.59 36.46 15.33
N THR A 216 22.77 36.57 16.65
CA THR A 216 23.41 37.75 17.30
C THR A 216 24.94 37.77 17.32
N LYS A 217 25.65 36.85 16.65
CA LYS A 217 27.13 36.92 16.51
C LYS A 217 27.58 36.87 15.05
N PRO A 218 27.98 38.03 14.50
CA PRO A 218 29.34 38.15 13.99
C PRO A 218 30.07 39.26 14.75
N ASP A 219 30.87 38.85 15.73
CA ASP A 219 31.68 39.73 16.58
C ASP A 219 32.88 40.26 15.74
N THR A 220 32.65 41.28 14.90
CA THR A 220 33.73 41.97 14.18
C THR A 220 34.27 43.08 15.07
N LYS A 221 35.36 42.79 15.79
CA LYS A 221 36.08 43.79 16.59
C LYS A 221 36.69 44.83 15.65
N SER A 222 36.16 46.05 15.67
CA SER A 222 36.71 47.20 14.95
C SER A 222 37.65 47.99 15.88
N HIS A 223 38.83 48.36 15.36
CA HIS A 223 39.82 49.18 16.07
C HIS A 223 40.04 50.48 15.30
N VAL A 224 39.95 51.62 15.99
CA VAL A 224 40.09 52.96 15.40
C VAL A 224 41.41 53.58 15.84
N PHE A 225 42.26 53.94 14.89
CA PHE A 225 43.50 54.69 15.12
C PHE A 225 43.33 56.13 14.61
N ILE A 226 43.75 57.10 15.41
CA ILE A 226 43.68 58.53 15.06
C ILE A 226 45.09 59.06 14.87
N ILE A 227 45.36 59.67 13.71
CA ILE A 227 46.66 60.24 13.34
C ILE A 227 46.46 61.72 13.08
N ASN A 228 47.22 62.56 13.77
CA ASN A 228 47.03 64.02 13.77
C ASN A 228 47.94 64.76 12.78
N ASN A 229 48.81 64.06 12.05
CA ASN A 229 49.76 64.63 11.09
C ASN A 229 49.45 64.14 9.67
N ASP A 230 49.31 65.06 8.72
CA ASP A 230 48.90 64.77 7.35
C ASP A 230 49.88 63.87 6.60
N LYS A 231 51.20 64.02 6.85
CA LYS A 231 52.21 63.15 6.24
C LYS A 231 52.08 61.72 6.77
N ASP A 232 51.91 61.58 8.07
CA ASP A 232 51.81 60.27 8.73
C ASP A 232 50.48 59.57 8.38
N ALA A 233 49.41 60.34 8.15
CA ALA A 233 48.13 59.84 7.66
C ALA A 233 48.26 59.24 6.25
N GLN A 234 49.01 59.90 5.35
CA GLN A 234 49.29 59.36 4.02
C GLN A 234 50.15 58.09 4.07
N PHE A 235 51.19 58.08 4.91
CA PHE A 235 52.02 56.88 5.10
C PHE A 235 51.22 55.71 5.66
N THR A 236 50.36 55.95 6.64
CA THR A 236 49.53 54.90 7.25
C THR A 236 48.52 54.37 6.24
N LYS A 237 47.90 55.24 5.45
CA LYS A 237 47.02 54.84 4.34
C LYS A 237 47.76 53.90 3.37
N LEU A 238 48.94 54.30 2.92
CA LEU A 238 49.74 53.51 1.98
C LEU A 238 50.14 52.15 2.57
N LEU A 239 50.49 52.11 3.86
CA LEU A 239 50.88 50.90 4.55
C LEU A 239 49.70 49.92 4.71
N LEU A 240 48.50 50.42 5.01
CA LEU A 240 47.29 49.60 5.10
C LEU A 240 46.89 49.02 3.72
N GLU A 241 47.00 49.82 2.66
CA GLU A 241 46.74 49.37 1.28
C GLU A 241 47.74 48.30 0.83
N GLN A 242 49.04 48.50 1.08
CA GLN A 242 50.08 47.52 0.72
C GLN A 242 49.91 46.18 1.44
N ASN A 243 49.36 46.18 2.65
CA ASN A 243 49.09 44.95 3.41
C ASN A 243 47.68 44.36 3.13
N ASN A 244 46.94 44.89 2.15
CA ASN A 244 45.57 44.47 1.79
C ASN A 244 44.58 44.49 2.98
N ILE A 245 44.77 45.41 3.92
CA ILE A 245 43.85 45.59 5.05
C ILE A 245 42.73 46.53 4.61
N GLN A 246 41.47 46.14 4.84
CA GLN A 246 40.32 47.01 4.57
C GLN A 246 40.16 48.06 5.67
N PHE A 247 40.15 49.34 5.30
CA PHE A 247 39.95 50.46 6.22
C PHE A 247 39.08 51.55 5.59
N ASP A 248 38.40 52.31 6.44
CA ASP A 248 37.69 53.54 6.06
C ASP A 248 38.51 54.76 6.46
N TYR A 249 38.81 55.64 5.50
CA TYR A 249 39.55 56.89 5.75
C TYR A 249 38.64 58.11 5.62
N LYS A 250 38.55 58.90 6.69
CA LYS A 250 37.86 60.19 6.71
C LYS A 250 38.84 61.28 7.14
N SER A 251 39.23 62.14 6.20
CA SER A 251 39.94 63.39 6.48
C SER A 251 38.91 64.45 6.89
N LYS A 252 39.20 65.20 7.95
CA LYS A 252 38.31 66.24 8.49
C LYS A 252 38.75 67.61 8.02
#